data_AF-A0A1I2M0N2-F1
#
_entry.id   AF-A0A1I2M0N2-F1
#
_cell.length_a   1.000
_cell.length_b   1.000
_cell.length_c   1.000
_cell.angle_alpha   90.00
_cell.angle_beta   90.00
_cell.angle_gamma   90.00
#
_symmetry.space_group_name_H-M   'P 1'
#
loop_
_entity.id
_entity.type
_entity.pdbx_description
1 polymer ?
#
loop_
_entity_poly.entity_id
_entity_poly.type
_entity_poly.pdbx_seq_one_letter_code
_entity_poly.pdbx_strand_id
1 'polypeptide(L)'
;MHEPITQRGIKIAGENPMIILYRPGSDDIVVLASMWTARYSPVGAGRALLIWADPEQSGLAVDAPIGIYTDNPELATYVWEHFYRDYDTIRGRGIESGSPVPARFAEVSGGDRFHRITCVTAAATIELEWREVLDCFQVTTQLTGFETSVVACPCAVGEVRVNGVAARGEVHQPEGWFGSSAALAFAETWREI
;
A
#
# COMPACT_ATOMS: atom_id res chain seq x y z
N MET A 1 -6.07 -34.10 19.06
CA MET A 1 -5.73 -32.66 19.05
C MET A 1 -4.41 -32.54 18.32
N HIS A 2 -4.29 -31.65 17.33
CA HIS A 2 -2.99 -31.41 16.68
C HIS A 2 -2.16 -30.46 17.56
N GLU A 3 -0.84 -30.67 17.60
CA GLU A 3 0.06 -29.76 18.30
C GLU A 3 0.22 -28.45 17.50
N PRO A 4 0.27 -27.28 18.17
CA PRO A 4 0.42 -26.01 17.47
C PRO A 4 1.86 -25.82 16.96
N ILE A 5 2.02 -25.66 15.65
CA ILE A 5 3.30 -25.32 15.03
C ILE A 5 3.63 -23.86 15.38
N THR A 6 4.75 -23.63 16.07
CA THR A 6 5.21 -22.29 16.45
C THR A 6 6.15 -21.72 15.39
N GLN A 7 5.70 -20.72 14.64
CA GLN A 7 6.56 -19.91 13.76
C GLN A 7 7.25 -18.78 14.54
N ARG A 8 8.37 -18.27 14.01
CA ARG A 8 9.21 -17.20 14.58
C ARG A 8 9.72 -16.29 13.45
N GLY A 9 10.50 -15.25 13.78
CA GLY A 9 11.08 -14.34 12.79
C GLY A 9 10.08 -13.36 12.15
N ILE A 10 8.92 -13.14 12.79
CA ILE A 10 7.89 -12.21 12.29
C ILE A 10 8.48 -10.79 12.22
N LYS A 11 8.44 -10.18 11.03
CA LYS A 11 8.93 -8.82 10.77
C LYS A 11 7.83 -7.79 10.84
N ILE A 12 6.63 -8.14 10.38
CA ILE A 12 5.44 -7.30 10.46
C ILE A 12 4.21 -8.22 10.41
N ALA A 13 3.16 -7.83 11.14
CA ALA A 13 1.83 -8.43 11.02
C ALA A 13 0.76 -7.34 11.06
N GLY A 14 -0.17 -7.37 10.11
CA GLY A 14 -1.08 -6.26 9.87
C GLY A 14 -1.81 -6.33 8.54
N GLU A 15 -1.79 -5.23 7.79
CA GLU A 15 -2.52 -5.03 6.54
C GLU A 15 -1.65 -4.20 5.56
N ASN A 16 -1.69 -4.51 4.26
CA ASN A 16 -1.02 -3.70 3.21
C ASN A 16 -1.90 -3.43 1.95
N PRO A 17 -3.09 -2.84 2.09
CA PRO A 17 -3.88 -2.43 0.93
C PRO A 17 -3.08 -1.50 -0.01
N MET A 18 -3.13 -1.77 -1.32
CA MET A 18 -2.32 -1.11 -2.35
C MET A 18 -3.14 -0.72 -3.59
N ILE A 19 -2.70 0.34 -4.27
CA ILE A 19 -3.23 0.79 -5.56
C ILE A 19 -2.05 1.14 -6.48
N ILE A 20 -1.98 0.50 -7.64
CA ILE A 20 -1.19 0.96 -8.79
C ILE A 20 -2.17 1.37 -9.87
N LEU A 21 -2.06 2.62 -10.34
CA LEU A 21 -2.81 3.15 -11.48
C LEU A 21 -1.87 3.31 -12.68
N TYR A 22 -2.35 2.92 -13.85
CA TYR A 22 -1.65 2.98 -15.12
C TYR A 22 -2.27 4.07 -16.01
N ARG A 23 -1.50 4.62 -16.95
CA ARG A 23 -2.03 5.55 -17.95
C ARG A 23 -3.04 4.79 -18.83
N PRO A 24 -4.23 5.33 -19.11
CA PRO A 24 -5.25 4.59 -19.84
C PRO A 24 -4.77 4.06 -21.20
N GLY A 25 -4.81 2.73 -21.37
CA GLY A 25 -4.33 2.03 -22.56
C GLY A 25 -2.81 1.84 -22.69
N SER A 26 -2.01 1.99 -21.63
CA SER A 26 -0.59 1.57 -21.62
C SER A 26 -0.12 1.08 -20.25
N ASP A 27 0.98 0.32 -20.22
CA ASP A 27 1.61 -0.18 -19.00
C ASP A 27 2.43 0.90 -18.23
N ASP A 28 2.23 2.19 -18.55
CA ASP A 28 2.90 3.31 -17.89
C ASP A 28 2.28 3.56 -16.51
N ILE A 29 2.93 3.14 -15.42
CA ILE A 29 2.47 3.44 -14.05
C ILE A 29 2.49 4.96 -13.81
N VAL A 30 1.34 5.53 -13.44
CA VAL A 30 1.15 6.96 -13.14
C VAL A 30 0.88 7.25 -11.66
N VAL A 31 0.44 6.25 -10.89
CA VAL A 31 0.39 6.30 -9.41
C VAL A 31 0.77 4.93 -8.84
N LEU A 32 1.56 4.92 -7.77
CA LEU A 32 1.78 3.76 -6.91
C LEU A 32 1.57 4.19 -5.46
N ALA A 33 0.64 3.55 -4.75
CA ALA A 33 0.36 3.75 -3.34
C ALA A 33 0.32 2.40 -2.61
N SER A 34 1.04 2.29 -1.48
CA SER A 34 1.00 1.13 -0.58
C SER A 34 0.83 1.62 0.86
N MET A 35 -0.22 1.14 1.52
CA MET A 35 -0.67 1.63 2.82
C MET A 35 -0.48 0.56 3.91
N TRP A 36 0.63 0.65 4.64
CA TRP A 36 0.95 -0.27 5.72
C TRP A 36 0.18 0.09 6.99
N THR A 37 -0.39 -0.93 7.64
CA THR A 37 -1.01 -0.83 8.96
C THR A 37 -0.47 -1.94 9.84
N ALA A 38 0.63 -1.66 10.56
CA ALA A 38 1.27 -2.63 11.43
C ALA A 38 0.52 -2.75 12.76
N ARG A 39 -0.03 -3.94 13.04
CA ARG A 39 -0.49 -4.32 14.40
C ARG A 39 0.66 -4.83 15.25
N TYR A 40 1.70 -5.39 14.61
CA TYR A 40 2.96 -5.77 15.21
C TYR A 40 4.12 -5.47 14.26
N SER A 41 5.21 -4.91 14.79
CA SER A 41 6.57 -4.96 14.22
C SER A 41 7.61 -4.82 15.35
N PRO A 42 8.91 -5.10 15.11
CA PRO A 42 9.97 -4.82 16.07
C PRO A 42 10.11 -3.35 16.49
N VAL A 43 9.61 -2.40 15.69
CA VAL A 43 9.59 -0.95 15.96
C VAL A 43 8.19 -0.44 16.34
N GLY A 44 7.37 -1.34 16.90
CA GLY A 44 6.03 -1.04 17.38
C GLY A 44 4.94 -1.11 16.31
N ALA A 45 3.73 -0.68 16.70
CA ALA A 45 2.58 -0.56 15.82
C ALA A 45 2.51 0.85 15.20
N GLY A 46 1.73 1.01 14.14
CA GLY A 46 1.53 2.29 13.45
C GLY A 46 1.10 2.11 12.00
N ARG A 47 1.12 3.20 11.24
CA ARG A 47 0.75 3.24 9.82
C ARG A 47 1.77 4.01 8.98
N ALA A 48 2.00 3.55 7.75
CA ALA A 48 2.89 4.20 6.79
C ALA A 48 2.33 4.07 5.36
N LEU A 49 1.96 5.19 4.75
CA LEU A 49 1.62 5.30 3.34
C LEU A 49 2.89 5.64 2.56
N LEU A 50 3.38 4.71 1.73
CA LEU A 50 4.37 4.98 0.70
C LEU A 50 3.63 5.32 -0.58
N ILE A 51 3.90 6.49 -1.17
CA ILE A 51 3.21 6.92 -2.38
C ILE A 51 4.14 7.69 -3.33
N TRP A 52 3.97 7.41 -4.62
CA TRP A 52 4.47 8.21 -5.73
C TRP A 52 3.35 8.40 -6.74
N ALA A 53 3.17 9.63 -7.23
CA ALA A 53 2.36 9.95 -8.39
C ALA A 53 3.20 10.73 -9.40
N ASP A 54 3.01 10.44 -10.68
CA ASP A 54 3.64 11.20 -11.77
C ASP A 54 3.03 12.62 -11.84
N PRO A 55 3.79 13.70 -11.68
CA PRO A 55 3.26 15.07 -11.71
C PRO A 55 2.57 15.42 -13.04
N GLU A 56 3.09 14.95 -14.17
CA GLU A 56 2.60 15.31 -15.50
C GLU A 56 1.44 14.40 -15.93
N GLN A 57 1.53 13.10 -15.65
CA GLN A 57 0.61 12.09 -16.16
C GLN A 57 -0.59 11.82 -15.25
N SER A 58 -0.42 11.84 -13.92
CA SER A 58 -1.52 11.60 -12.98
C SER A 58 -2.58 12.72 -13.00
N GLY A 59 -2.27 13.87 -13.61
CA GLY A 59 -3.14 15.04 -13.61
C GLY A 59 -3.22 15.77 -12.27
N LEU A 60 -2.44 15.36 -11.26
CA LEU A 60 -2.31 16.06 -9.97
C LEU A 60 -1.35 17.26 -10.02
N ALA A 61 -0.51 17.38 -11.07
CA ALA A 61 0.42 18.47 -11.26
C ALA A 61 1.33 18.69 -10.02
N VAL A 62 1.35 19.92 -9.47
CA VAL A 62 2.19 20.28 -8.31
C VAL A 62 1.72 19.62 -7.00
N ASP A 63 0.48 19.13 -6.94
CA ASP A 63 -0.06 18.41 -5.78
C ASP A 63 0.27 16.90 -5.80
N ALA A 64 1.01 16.41 -6.81
CA ALA A 64 1.38 14.99 -6.93
C ALA A 64 2.30 14.54 -5.77
N PRO A 65 1.86 13.60 -4.90
CA PRO A 65 2.60 13.23 -3.71
C PRO A 65 3.72 12.24 -4.03
N ILE A 66 4.92 12.51 -3.50
CA ILE A 66 6.08 11.63 -3.56
C ILE A 66 6.70 11.61 -2.16
N GLY A 67 6.68 10.45 -1.51
CA GLY A 67 7.26 10.28 -0.17
C GLY A 67 6.56 9.23 0.69
N ILE A 68 6.91 9.23 1.97
CA ILE A 68 6.32 8.36 2.99
C ILE A 68 5.58 9.22 4.02
N TYR A 69 4.33 8.90 4.29
CA TYR A 69 3.47 9.60 5.24
C TYR A 69 3.12 8.67 6.40
N THR A 70 3.24 9.10 7.66
CA THR A 70 3.22 8.16 8.80
C THR A 70 2.83 8.77 10.14
N ASP A 71 2.29 7.94 11.05
CA ASP A 71 2.13 8.24 12.47
C ASP A 71 3.27 7.64 13.34
N ASN A 72 4.12 6.77 12.77
CA ASN A 72 5.28 6.16 13.41
C ASN A 72 6.51 6.20 12.45
N PRO A 73 7.40 7.21 12.56
CA PRO A 73 8.59 7.34 11.72
C PRO A 73 9.58 6.16 11.78
N GLU A 74 9.65 5.44 12.89
CA GLU A 74 10.49 4.25 13.00
C GLU A 74 9.91 3.12 12.13
N LEU A 75 8.59 2.91 12.15
CA LEU A 75 7.90 1.98 11.26
C LEU A 75 8.04 2.36 9.79
N ALA A 76 7.89 3.63 9.43
CA ALA A 76 8.09 4.11 8.06
C ALA A 76 9.50 3.81 7.54
N THR A 77 10.52 4.07 8.36
CA THR A 77 11.92 3.75 8.05
C THR A 77 12.12 2.24 7.94
N TYR A 78 11.58 1.47 8.88
CA TYR A 78 11.69 0.01 8.90
C TYR A 78 11.04 -0.64 7.67
N VAL A 79 9.85 -0.19 7.27
CA VAL A 79 9.14 -0.68 6.07
C VAL A 79 9.93 -0.37 4.80
N TRP A 80 10.45 0.86 4.66
CA TRP A 80 11.31 1.20 3.52
C TRP A 80 12.53 0.28 3.44
N GLU A 81 13.28 0.19 4.54
CA GLU A 81 14.59 -0.49 4.59
C GLU A 81 14.54 -2.02 4.48
N HIS A 82 13.37 -2.65 4.69
CA HIS A 82 13.22 -4.11 4.60
C HIS A 82 12.36 -4.58 3.42
N PHE A 83 11.40 -3.78 2.94
CA PHE A 83 10.44 -4.23 1.91
C PHE A 83 10.51 -3.44 0.60
N TYR A 84 11.01 -2.19 0.59
CA TYR A 84 11.00 -1.33 -0.61
C TYR A 84 12.35 -0.86 -1.14
N ARG A 85 13.40 -0.82 -0.32
CA ARG A 85 14.77 -0.42 -0.71
C ARG A 85 15.22 -1.11 -2.01
N ASP A 86 14.88 -2.39 -2.17
CA ASP A 86 15.26 -3.24 -3.29
C ASP A 86 14.09 -3.57 -4.25
N TYR A 87 12.94 -2.89 -4.12
CA TYR A 87 11.77 -3.11 -4.97
C TYR A 87 11.79 -2.18 -6.20
N ASP A 88 12.29 -2.70 -7.32
CA ASP A 88 12.56 -1.93 -8.55
C ASP A 88 11.38 -1.11 -9.10
N THR A 89 10.13 -1.49 -8.84
CA THR A 89 8.96 -0.71 -9.28
C THR A 89 8.86 0.65 -8.57
N ILE A 90 9.39 0.78 -7.35
CA ILE A 90 9.36 2.03 -6.55
C ILE A 90 10.72 2.73 -6.48
N ARG A 91 11.81 1.96 -6.55
CA ARG A 91 13.19 2.41 -6.32
C ARG A 91 13.61 3.45 -7.37
N GLY A 92 14.22 4.55 -6.94
CA GLY A 92 14.63 5.65 -7.81
C GLY A 92 13.52 6.64 -8.18
N ARG A 93 12.28 6.47 -7.67
CA ARG A 93 11.17 7.40 -7.94
C ARG A 93 11.13 8.63 -7.02
N GLY A 94 12.04 8.74 -6.06
CA GLY A 94 12.21 9.91 -5.19
C GLY A 94 11.55 9.78 -3.81
N ILE A 95 10.82 8.71 -3.54
CA ILE A 95 10.24 8.42 -2.21
C ILE A 95 11.35 8.35 -1.15
N GLU A 96 12.50 7.80 -1.52
CA GLU A 96 13.69 7.66 -0.66
C GLU A 96 14.38 8.99 -0.30
N SER A 97 14.05 10.08 -1.00
CA SER A 97 14.76 11.37 -0.86
C SER A 97 14.20 12.26 0.24
N GLY A 98 12.99 11.99 0.72
CA GLY A 98 12.31 12.75 1.77
C GLY A 98 12.35 12.06 3.14
N SER A 99 12.42 12.86 4.21
CA SER A 99 12.12 12.36 5.55
C SER A 99 10.63 11.99 5.67
N PRO A 100 10.25 10.93 6.41
CA PRO A 100 8.84 10.58 6.61
C PRO A 100 8.01 11.74 7.17
N VAL A 101 6.90 12.05 6.51
CA VAL A 101 6.02 13.18 6.81
C VAL A 101 5.01 12.79 7.90
N PRO A 102 4.91 13.54 9.01
CA PRO A 102 3.90 13.30 10.04
C PRO A 102 2.47 13.41 9.49
N ALA A 103 1.69 12.34 9.68
CA ALA A 103 0.33 12.19 9.17
C ALA A 103 -0.62 11.63 10.24
N ARG A 104 -1.91 11.70 9.97
CA ARG A 104 -2.98 11.03 10.72
C ARG A 104 -3.88 10.27 9.75
N PHE A 105 -4.34 9.10 10.17
CA PHE A 105 -5.14 8.22 9.33
C PHE A 105 -6.55 8.04 9.88
N ALA A 106 -7.54 8.19 9.00
CA ALA A 106 -8.90 7.74 9.19
C ALA A 106 -9.22 6.63 8.19
N GLU A 107 -10.17 5.77 8.53
CA GLU A 107 -10.54 4.61 7.71
C GLU A 107 -12.04 4.37 7.81
N VAL A 108 -12.68 4.05 6.69
CA VAL A 108 -14.11 3.76 6.60
C VAL A 108 -14.32 2.60 5.62
N SER A 109 -14.87 1.49 6.09
CA SER A 109 -15.38 0.41 5.25
C SER A 109 -16.90 0.51 5.11
N GLY A 110 -17.39 0.34 3.88
CA GLY A 110 -18.81 0.23 3.54
C GLY A 110 -19.30 -1.22 3.43
N GLY A 111 -18.50 -2.19 3.90
CA GLY A 111 -18.52 -3.58 3.47
C GLY A 111 -17.89 -3.71 2.08
N ASP A 112 -18.21 -4.80 1.37
CA ASP A 112 -17.67 -5.16 0.04
C ASP A 112 -17.89 -4.10 -1.06
N ARG A 113 -18.71 -3.09 -0.77
CA ARG A 113 -18.98 -1.95 -1.66
C ARG A 113 -17.80 -0.99 -1.80
N PHE A 114 -17.13 -0.66 -0.68
CA PHE A 114 -15.96 0.21 -0.67
C PHE A 114 -15.14 0.07 0.61
N HIS A 115 -13.84 0.31 0.50
CA HIS A 115 -12.94 0.58 1.63
C HIS A 115 -12.19 1.88 1.32
N ARG A 116 -12.11 2.81 2.28
CA ARG A 116 -11.40 4.09 2.10
C ARG A 116 -10.47 4.38 3.27
N ILE A 117 -9.25 4.79 2.95
CA ILE A 117 -8.26 5.29 3.92
C ILE A 117 -7.94 6.74 3.56
N THR A 118 -8.06 7.64 4.54
CA THR A 118 -7.76 9.07 4.41
C THR A 118 -6.52 9.40 5.25
N CYS A 119 -5.47 9.87 4.59
CA CYS A 119 -4.20 10.31 5.17
C CYS A 119 -4.15 11.85 5.20
N VAL A 120 -4.17 12.45 6.40
CA VAL A 120 -4.18 13.90 6.60
C VAL A 120 -2.83 14.36 7.15
N THR A 121 -2.24 15.36 6.50
CA THR A 121 -1.00 16.04 6.92
C THR A 121 -1.28 17.52 7.25
N ALA A 122 -0.23 18.30 7.54
CA ALA A 122 -0.34 19.75 7.67
C ALA A 122 -0.51 20.51 6.32
N ALA A 123 -0.24 19.86 5.18
CA ALA A 123 -0.18 20.50 3.85
C ALA A 123 -1.17 19.92 2.83
N ALA A 124 -1.52 18.63 2.96
CA ALA A 124 -2.40 17.92 2.03
C ALA A 124 -3.25 16.85 2.72
N THR A 125 -4.39 16.54 2.11
CA THR A 125 -5.19 15.32 2.39
C THR A 125 -5.09 14.39 1.20
N ILE A 126 -4.66 13.15 1.43
CA ILE A 126 -4.60 12.07 0.44
C ILE A 126 -5.69 11.06 0.79
N GLU A 127 -6.51 10.65 -0.16
CA GLU A 127 -7.51 9.60 0.01
C GLU A 127 -7.22 8.44 -0.93
N LEU A 128 -7.26 7.22 -0.39
CA LEU A 128 -7.18 5.97 -1.14
C LEU A 128 -8.52 5.27 -1.02
N GLU A 129 -9.14 4.90 -2.13
CA GLU A 129 -10.40 4.16 -2.16
C GLU A 129 -10.30 2.92 -3.03
N TRP A 130 -10.79 1.80 -2.50
CA TRP A 130 -10.99 0.54 -3.20
C TRP A 130 -12.49 0.28 -3.32
N ARG A 131 -12.96 -0.13 -4.49
CA ARG A 131 -14.37 -0.43 -4.79
C ARG A 131 -14.48 -1.68 -5.66
N GLU A 132 -15.67 -2.28 -5.63
CA GLU A 132 -16.02 -3.45 -6.43
C GLU A 132 -15.05 -4.61 -6.13
N VAL A 133 -15.07 -5.05 -4.86
CA VAL A 133 -14.29 -6.17 -4.35
C VAL A 133 -14.69 -7.46 -5.06
N LEU A 134 -13.69 -8.23 -5.47
CA LEU A 134 -13.79 -9.48 -6.23
C LEU A 134 -13.58 -10.69 -5.29
N ASP A 135 -13.53 -11.90 -5.86
CA ASP A 135 -13.31 -13.14 -5.10
C ASP A 135 -12.02 -13.08 -4.27
N CYS A 136 -12.15 -12.93 -2.95
CA CYS A 136 -11.01 -12.92 -2.02
C CYS A 136 -10.40 -14.32 -1.85
N PHE A 137 -9.08 -14.38 -1.69
CA PHE A 137 -8.33 -15.62 -1.49
C PHE A 137 -7.19 -15.45 -0.48
N GLN A 138 -6.78 -16.53 0.18
CA GLN A 138 -5.51 -16.54 0.91
C GLN A 138 -4.38 -16.98 -0.03
N VAL A 139 -3.26 -16.29 0.03
CA VAL A 139 -2.03 -16.64 -0.69
C VAL A 139 -0.85 -16.64 0.28
N THR A 140 0.05 -17.60 0.10
CA THR A 140 1.35 -17.65 0.78
C THR A 140 2.44 -17.74 -0.28
N THR A 141 3.45 -16.88 -0.18
CA THR A 141 4.48 -16.67 -1.19
C THR A 141 5.82 -16.36 -0.52
N GLN A 142 6.90 -16.28 -1.32
CA GLN A 142 8.21 -15.84 -0.86
C GLN A 142 8.63 -14.59 -1.64
N LEU A 143 8.82 -13.48 -0.92
CA LEU A 143 9.10 -12.14 -1.46
C LEU A 143 10.28 -11.53 -0.70
N THR A 144 11.24 -10.96 -1.43
CA THR A 144 12.42 -10.24 -0.87
C THR A 144 13.20 -10.95 0.25
N GLY A 145 13.11 -12.29 0.33
CA GLY A 145 13.78 -13.12 1.36
C GLY A 145 12.89 -13.49 2.56
N PHE A 146 11.60 -13.15 2.53
CA PHE A 146 10.61 -13.44 3.56
C PHE A 146 9.55 -14.42 3.05
N GLU A 147 9.02 -15.27 3.93
CA GLU A 147 7.71 -15.90 3.70
C GLU A 147 6.63 -14.89 4.06
N THR A 148 5.69 -14.67 3.14
CA THR A 148 4.57 -13.75 3.28
C THR A 148 3.27 -14.53 3.14
N SER A 149 2.31 -14.34 4.04
CA SER A 149 0.94 -14.87 3.90
C SER A 149 -0.08 -13.77 4.13
N VAL A 150 -1.12 -13.72 3.31
CA VAL A 150 -2.12 -12.65 3.31
C VAL A 150 -3.47 -13.11 2.76
N VAL A 151 -4.55 -12.50 3.24
CA VAL A 151 -5.88 -12.57 2.62
C VAL A 151 -5.99 -11.43 1.62
N ALA A 152 -5.83 -11.76 0.35
CA ALA A 152 -5.99 -10.85 -0.78
C ALA A 152 -7.46 -10.70 -1.13
N CYS A 153 -7.91 -9.46 -1.29
CA CYS A 153 -9.22 -9.08 -1.82
C CYS A 153 -8.98 -8.09 -2.99
N PRO A 154 -8.74 -8.59 -4.22
CA PRO A 154 -8.61 -7.73 -5.39
C PRO A 154 -9.89 -6.92 -5.64
N CYS A 155 -9.73 -5.75 -6.22
CA CYS A 155 -10.80 -4.79 -6.49
C CYS A 155 -10.77 -4.39 -7.96
N ALA A 156 -11.93 -4.30 -8.62
CA ALA A 156 -12.01 -3.83 -10.00
C ALA A 156 -11.76 -2.31 -10.12
N VAL A 157 -11.94 -1.56 -9.02
CA VAL A 157 -11.74 -0.11 -8.99
C VAL A 157 -10.83 0.29 -7.81
N GLY A 158 -9.81 1.08 -8.13
CA GLY A 158 -8.99 1.82 -7.18
C GLY A 158 -8.99 3.31 -7.57
N GLU A 159 -9.07 4.20 -6.60
CA GLU A 159 -9.01 5.64 -6.79
C GLU A 159 -8.05 6.27 -5.78
N VAL A 160 -7.23 7.22 -6.25
CA VAL A 160 -6.37 8.06 -5.40
C VAL A 160 -6.78 9.50 -5.59
N ARG A 161 -7.07 10.20 -4.49
CA ARG A 161 -7.33 11.65 -4.48
C ARG A 161 -6.30 12.40 -3.67
N VAL A 162 -5.99 13.62 -4.08
CA VAL A 162 -5.20 14.57 -3.31
C VAL A 162 -5.91 15.91 -3.30
N ASN A 163 -6.17 16.44 -2.10
CA ASN A 163 -6.96 17.66 -1.88
C ASN A 163 -8.33 17.63 -2.59
N GLY A 164 -8.92 16.43 -2.73
CA GLY A 164 -10.18 16.15 -3.43
C GLY A 164 -10.06 15.89 -4.94
N VAL A 165 -8.94 16.26 -5.57
CA VAL A 165 -8.66 16.01 -7.00
C VAL A 165 -8.29 14.55 -7.19
N ALA A 166 -9.01 13.84 -8.06
CA ALA A 166 -8.70 12.45 -8.39
C ALA A 166 -7.52 12.37 -9.39
N ALA A 167 -6.60 11.45 -9.14
CA ALA A 167 -5.59 11.06 -10.10
C ALA A 167 -6.23 10.39 -11.32
N ARG A 168 -5.63 10.60 -12.49
CA ARG A 168 -6.01 9.99 -13.76
C ARG A 168 -5.20 8.72 -13.95
N GLY A 169 -5.89 7.60 -14.04
CA GLY A 169 -5.32 6.30 -14.40
C GLY A 169 -6.38 5.20 -14.26
N GLU A 170 -6.04 4.00 -14.69
CA GLU A 170 -6.91 2.82 -14.59
C GLU A 170 -6.22 1.66 -13.86
N VAL A 171 -7.03 0.72 -13.38
CA VAL A 171 -6.58 -0.50 -12.70
C VAL A 171 -6.34 -1.59 -13.74
N HIS A 172 -5.21 -2.27 -13.65
CA HIS A 172 -4.92 -3.44 -14.48
C HIS A 172 -5.42 -4.71 -13.78
N GLN A 173 -6.12 -5.57 -14.54
CA GLN A 173 -6.71 -6.80 -14.04
C GLN A 173 -6.70 -7.90 -15.13
N PRO A 174 -6.18 -9.11 -14.87
CA PRO A 174 -5.43 -9.48 -13.67
C PRO A 174 -4.04 -8.80 -13.65
N GLU A 175 -3.55 -8.45 -12.46
CA GLU A 175 -2.19 -7.96 -12.27
C GLU A 175 -1.53 -8.60 -11.04
N GLY A 176 -0.23 -8.88 -11.16
CA GLY A 176 0.60 -9.47 -10.12
C GLY A 176 0.06 -10.78 -9.51
N TRP A 177 0.37 -11.00 -8.23
CA TRP A 177 -0.13 -12.15 -7.45
C TRP A 177 -1.36 -11.80 -6.59
N PHE A 178 -1.73 -10.52 -6.50
CA PHE A 178 -2.98 -10.07 -5.88
C PHE A 178 -4.20 -10.24 -6.81
N GLY A 179 -4.00 -10.38 -8.12
CA GLY A 179 -5.08 -10.57 -9.10
C GLY A 179 -5.74 -9.28 -9.59
N SER A 180 -5.33 -8.12 -9.08
CA SER A 180 -5.67 -6.77 -9.53
C SER A 180 -4.59 -5.80 -9.06
N SER A 181 -4.37 -4.72 -9.80
CA SER A 181 -3.44 -3.65 -9.40
C SER A 181 -3.98 -2.77 -8.27
N ALA A 182 -5.28 -2.86 -7.98
CA ALA A 182 -5.90 -2.35 -6.76
C ALA A 182 -6.38 -3.53 -5.90
N ALA A 183 -5.81 -3.69 -4.71
CA ALA A 183 -6.14 -4.80 -3.82
C ALA A 183 -6.15 -4.38 -2.35
N LEU A 184 -7.09 -4.93 -1.60
CA LEU A 184 -7.05 -4.94 -0.14
C LEU A 184 -6.28 -6.18 0.32
N ALA A 185 -5.38 -6.01 1.29
CA ALA A 185 -4.49 -7.06 1.75
C ALA A 185 -4.57 -7.18 3.28
N PHE A 186 -5.36 -8.13 3.76
CA PHE A 186 -5.73 -8.28 5.17
C PHE A 186 -4.99 -9.42 5.86
N ALA A 187 -4.74 -9.27 7.16
CA ALA A 187 -4.01 -10.23 7.99
C ALA A 187 -2.62 -10.61 7.42
N GLU A 188 -2.01 -9.68 6.69
CA GLU A 188 -0.70 -9.87 6.09
C GLU A 188 0.36 -10.08 7.17
N THR A 189 1.16 -11.13 7.02
CA THR A 189 2.24 -11.49 7.92
C THR A 189 3.49 -11.81 7.13
N TRP A 190 4.59 -11.09 7.40
CA TRP A 190 5.91 -11.36 6.82
C TRP A 190 6.82 -11.95 7.89
N ARG A 191 7.54 -13.02 7.56
CA ARG A 191 8.56 -13.64 8.43
C ARG A 191 9.87 -13.94 7.69
N GLU A 192 10.98 -13.96 8.40
CA GLU A 192 12.20 -14.62 7.93
C GLU A 192 11.91 -16.09 7.59
N ILE A 193 12.52 -16.59 6.50
CA ILE A 193 12.36 -17.96 5.98
C ILE A 193 13.03 -18.98 6.90
#